data_AF-I3TSN6-F1
#
_entry.id   AF-I3TSN6-F1
#
_cell.length_a   1.000
_cell.length_b   1.000
_cell.length_c   1.000
_cell.angle_alpha   90.00
_cell.angle_beta   90.00
_cell.angle_gamma   90.00
#
_symmetry.space_group_name_H-M   'P 1'
#
loop_
_entity.id
_entity.type
_entity.pdbx_description
1 polymer ?
#
loop_
_entity_poly.entity_id
_entity_poly.type
_entity_poly.pdbx_seq_one_letter_code
_entity_poly.pdbx_strand_id
1 'polypeptide(L)'
;MPACQQKAALMSETRFVMVYAYDIVADRDRDRIAGLLEDVAVRVQRSVFEIRQTREEADRLIARLTPYLAPGDKLRVYALGATGLDHSRVFGGPPLPEPADYWLL
;
A
#
# COMPACT_ATOMS: atom_id res chain seq x y z
N MET A 1 9.43 18.65 27.79
CA MET A 1 8.81 18.31 26.49
C MET A 1 9.55 17.10 25.86
N PRO A 2 9.13 15.83 26.06
CA PRO A 2 9.68 14.73 25.23
C PRO A 2 8.68 13.68 24.69
N ALA A 3 7.46 13.56 25.23
CA ALA A 3 6.57 12.43 24.89
C ALA A 3 5.98 12.45 23.46
N CYS A 4 5.90 13.63 22.83
CA CYS A 4 5.33 13.78 21.48
C CYS A 4 6.30 13.29 20.38
N GLN A 5 7.61 13.57 20.52
CA GLN A 5 8.60 13.17 19.52
C GLN A 5 8.86 11.65 19.54
N GLN A 6 8.85 11.02 20.73
CA GLN A 6 9.01 9.57 20.86
C GLN A 6 7.87 8.78 20.18
N LYS A 7 6.62 9.27 20.30
CA LYS A 7 5.47 8.67 19.64
C LYS A 7 5.54 8.81 18.12
N ALA A 8 5.96 9.98 17.61
CA ALA A 8 6.10 10.21 16.17
C ALA A 8 7.16 9.28 15.55
N ALA A 9 8.28 9.06 16.23
CA ALA A 9 9.32 8.12 15.79
C ALA A 9 8.84 6.65 15.83
N LEU A 10 8.11 6.23 16.87
CA LEU A 10 7.51 4.88 16.90
C LEU A 10 6.48 4.69 15.77
N MET A 11 5.73 5.75 15.44
CA MET A 11 4.75 5.75 14.36
C MET A 11 5.39 5.70 12.97
N SER A 12 6.62 6.22 12.79
CA SER A 12 7.34 6.12 11.51
C SER A 12 7.94 4.73 11.27
N GLU A 13 8.27 3.97 12.31
CA GLU A 13 8.78 2.60 12.19
C GLU A 13 7.67 1.54 12.11
N THR A 14 6.45 1.89 12.52
CA THR A 14 5.30 0.97 12.45
C THR A 14 4.97 0.64 10.99
N ARG A 15 5.03 -0.65 10.65
CA ARG A 15 4.63 -1.16 9.33
C ARG A 15 3.15 -1.52 9.32
N PHE A 16 2.46 -1.09 8.27
CA PHE A 16 1.08 -1.42 7.96
C PHE A 16 1.02 -2.22 6.67
N VAL A 17 -0.06 -2.97 6.47
CA VAL A 17 -0.42 -3.40 5.12
C VAL A 17 -1.13 -2.22 4.46
N MET A 18 -0.50 -1.65 3.45
CA MET A 18 -1.04 -0.53 2.68
C MET A 18 -1.76 -1.07 1.45
N VAL A 19 -3.05 -0.76 1.34
CA VAL A 19 -3.89 -1.15 0.19
C VAL A 19 -4.05 0.04 -0.74
N TYR A 20 -3.51 -0.07 -1.95
CA TYR A 20 -3.64 0.90 -3.03
C TYR A 20 -4.76 0.47 -3.97
N ALA A 21 -5.87 1.21 -3.94
CA ALA A 21 -6.99 0.98 -4.85
C ALA A 21 -7.12 2.18 -5.79
N TYR A 22 -7.10 1.93 -7.10
CA TYR A 22 -7.24 2.98 -8.10
C TYR A 22 -8.41 2.76 -9.05
N ASP A 23 -8.89 3.86 -9.61
CA ASP A 23 -9.87 3.93 -10.69
C ASP A 23 -9.31 4.95 -11.69
N ILE A 24 -8.69 4.44 -12.76
CA ILE A 24 -7.92 5.22 -13.74
C ILE A 24 -8.51 4.95 -15.12
N VAL A 25 -8.89 6.02 -15.81
CA VAL A 25 -9.63 5.94 -17.08
C VAL A 25 -8.69 5.58 -18.24
N ALA A 26 -7.54 6.26 -18.32
CA ALA A 26 -6.62 6.08 -19.43
C ALA A 26 -5.75 4.83 -19.25
N ASP A 27 -5.81 3.92 -20.22
CA ASP A 27 -5.05 2.66 -20.20
C ASP A 27 -3.55 2.89 -20.00
N ARG A 28 -2.98 3.88 -20.70
CA ARG A 28 -1.55 4.22 -20.61
C ARG A 28 -1.12 4.61 -19.19
N ASP A 29 -1.90 5.44 -18.53
CA ASP A 29 -1.56 5.95 -17.20
C ASP A 29 -1.80 4.87 -16.14
N ARG A 30 -2.84 4.05 -16.33
CA ARG A 30 -3.09 2.84 -15.53
C ARG A 30 -1.94 1.85 -15.61
N ASP A 31 -1.45 1.54 -16.82
CA ASP A 31 -0.37 0.57 -17.02
C ASP A 31 0.94 1.09 -16.42
N ARG A 32 1.18 2.40 -16.48
CA ARG A 32 2.33 3.03 -15.84
C ARG A 32 2.26 2.96 -14.31
N ILE A 33 1.10 3.26 -13.73
CA ILE A 33 0.90 3.13 -12.28
C ILE A 33 1.00 1.67 -11.83
N ALA A 34 0.43 0.74 -12.60
CA ALA A 34 0.52 -0.69 -12.32
C ALA A 34 1.98 -1.15 -12.32
N GLY A 35 2.78 -0.81 -13.34
CA GLY A 35 4.19 -1.18 -13.38
C GLY A 35 5.00 -0.64 -12.20
N LEU A 36 4.76 0.61 -11.79
CA LEU A 36 5.43 1.18 -10.60
C LEU A 36 5.06 0.48 -9.29
N LEU A 37 3.83 -0.06 -9.21
CA LEU A 37 3.36 -0.82 -8.05
C LEU A 37 3.86 -2.26 -8.09
N GLU A 38 3.91 -2.91 -9.26
CA GLU A 38 4.37 -4.30 -9.43
C GLU A 38 5.83 -4.51 -8.99
N ASP A 39 6.66 -3.48 -9.04
CA ASP A 39 8.05 -3.53 -8.56
C ASP A 39 8.17 -3.72 -7.04
N VAL A 40 7.16 -3.33 -6.26
CA VAL A 40 7.25 -3.22 -4.79
C VAL A 40 6.06 -3.83 -4.05
N ALA A 41 4.94 -4.07 -4.72
CA ALA A 41 3.67 -4.47 -4.14
C ALA A 41 3.10 -5.71 -4.83
N VAL A 42 2.27 -6.45 -4.10
CA VAL A 42 1.55 -7.61 -4.61
C VAL A 42 0.24 -7.14 -5.24
N ARG A 43 0.00 -7.52 -6.49
CA ARG A 43 -1.27 -7.25 -7.18
C ARG A 43 -2.32 -8.26 -6.74
N VAL A 44 -3.32 -7.83 -5.98
CA VAL A 44 -4.40 -8.71 -5.47
C VAL A 44 -5.68 -8.65 -6.31
N GLN A 45 -5.90 -7.53 -7.01
CA GLN A 45 -6.94 -7.39 -8.03
C GLN A 45 -6.42 -6.52 -9.18
N ARG A 46 -7.15 -6.46 -10.30
CA ARG A 46 -6.77 -5.66 -11.47
C ARG A 46 -6.38 -4.21 -11.13
N SER A 47 -7.07 -3.62 -10.15
CA SER A 47 -6.84 -2.23 -9.72
C SER A 47 -6.57 -2.09 -8.22
N VAL A 48 -6.13 -3.18 -7.57
CA VAL A 48 -5.82 -3.19 -6.13
C VAL A 48 -4.48 -3.88 -5.89
N PHE A 49 -3.63 -3.18 -5.14
CA PHE A 49 -2.29 -3.62 -4.76
C PHE A 49 -2.10 -3.54 -3.25
N GLU A 50 -1.32 -4.46 -2.70
CA GLU A 50 -1.01 -4.53 -1.28
C GLU A 50 0.50 -4.59 -1.05
N ILE A 51 0.99 -3.82 -0.08
CA ILE A 51 2.40 -3.81 0.31
C ILE A 51 2.54 -3.54 1.80
N ARG A 52 3.49 -4.23 2.46
CA ARG A 52 3.79 -4.00 3.86
C ARG A 52 4.88 -2.94 4.01
N GLN A 53 4.50 -1.75 4.46
CA GLN A 53 5.41 -0.61 4.51
C GLN A 53 5.08 0.36 5.65
N THR A 54 6.03 1.23 5.95
CA THR A 54 5.81 2.33 6.88
C THR A 54 5.00 3.44 6.21
N ARG A 55 4.51 4.38 7.03
CA ARG A 55 3.82 5.57 6.49
C ARG A 55 4.73 6.41 5.60
N GLU A 56 5.99 6.56 5.96
CA GLU A 56 6.95 7.36 5.18
C GLU A 56 7.28 6.71 3.83
N GLU A 57 7.42 5.38 3.81
CA GLU A 57 7.56 4.60 2.57
C GLU A 57 6.32 4.81 1.67
N ALA A 58 5.13 4.77 2.26
CA ALA A 58 3.88 5.00 1.54
C ALA A 58 3.79 6.42 0.96
N ASP A 59 4.15 7.45 1.74
CA ASP A 59 4.15 8.85 1.28
C ASP A 59 5.11 9.05 0.10
N ARG A 60 6.30 8.45 0.15
CA ARG A 60 7.26 8.47 -0.97
C ARG A 60 6.71 7.77 -2.22
N LEU A 61 6.04 6.63 -2.05
CA LEU A 61 5.42 5.93 -3.18
C LEU A 61 4.27 6.75 -3.77
N ILE A 62 3.40 7.33 -2.94
CA ILE A 62 2.31 8.21 -3.38
C ILE A 62 2.87 9.39 -4.19
N ALA A 63 3.94 10.03 -3.73
CA ALA A 63 4.58 11.13 -4.45
C ALA A 63 5.12 10.72 -5.84
N ARG A 64 5.48 9.44 -6.04
CA ARG A 64 5.87 8.88 -7.33
C ARG A 64 4.68 8.56 -8.23
N LEU A 65 3.53 8.20 -7.66
CA LEU A 65 2.32 7.80 -8.40
C LEU A 65 1.47 9.00 -8.85
N THR A 66 1.30 10.01 -7.98
CA THR A 66 0.40 11.14 -8.24
C THR A 66 0.69 11.94 -9.50
N PRO A 67 1.93 12.08 -10.01
CA PRO A 67 2.19 12.76 -11.28
C PRO A 67 1.54 12.09 -12.51
N TYR A 68 1.12 10.82 -12.38
CA TYR A 68 0.46 10.07 -13.46
C TYR A 68 -1.06 10.07 -13.35
N LEU A 69 -1.64 10.67 -12.31
CA LEU A 69 -3.10 10.77 -12.16
C LEU A 69 -3.62 11.96 -12.97
N ALA A 70 -4.54 11.70 -13.88
CA ALA A 70 -5.25 12.73 -14.63
C ALA A 70 -6.48 13.25 -13.87
N PRO A 71 -7.03 14.41 -14.25
CA PRO A 71 -8.31 14.88 -13.71
C PRO A 71 -9.41 13.83 -13.88
N GLY A 72 -10.02 13.41 -12.76
CA GLY A 72 -11.07 12.40 -12.74
C GLY A 72 -10.61 11.01 -12.30
N ASP A 73 -9.30 10.73 -12.38
CA ASP A 73 -8.72 9.52 -11.80
C ASP A 73 -8.80 9.56 -10.27
N LYS A 74 -8.89 8.37 -9.66
CA LYS A 74 -8.99 8.23 -8.21
C LYS A 74 -7.95 7.25 -7.74
N LEU A 75 -7.20 7.64 -6.72
CA LEU A 75 -6.33 6.75 -5.96
C LEU A 75 -6.73 6.84 -4.49
N ARG A 76 -6.96 5.70 -3.86
CA ARG A 76 -7.19 5.58 -2.42
C ARG A 76 -6.13 4.68 -1.83
N VAL A 77 -5.58 5.08 -0.69
CA VAL A 77 -4.59 4.31 0.06
C VAL A 77 -5.11 4.11 1.46
N TYR A 78 -5.23 2.85 1.88
CA TYR A 78 -5.70 2.47 3.21
C TYR A 78 -4.57 1.83 3.99
N ALA A 79 -4.36 2.27 5.23
CA ALA A 79 -3.42 1.65 6.15
C ALA A 79 -4.15 0.66 7.05
N LEU A 80 -3.85 -0.63 6.89
CA LEU A 80 -4.36 -1.70 7.75
C LEU A 80 -3.32 -2.05 8.81
N GLY A 81 -3.63 -1.73 10.06
CA GLY A 81 -2.90 -2.24 11.23
C GLY A 81 -3.24 -3.71 11.49
N ALA A 82 -2.56 -4.33 12.46
CA ALA A 82 -2.72 -5.76 12.78
C ALA A 82 -4.20 -6.16 12.98
N THR A 83 -4.94 -5.43 13.82
CA THR A 83 -6.36 -5.71 14.07
C THR A 83 -7.24 -5.57 12.82
N GLY A 84 -6.94 -4.60 11.95
CA GLY A 84 -7.69 -4.42 10.71
C GLY A 84 -7.44 -5.58 9.73
N LEU A 85 -6.20 -6.07 9.70
CA LEU A 85 -5.83 -7.24 8.91
C LEU A 85 -6.51 -8.52 9.43
N ASP A 86 -6.55 -8.74 10.74
CA ASP A 86 -7.22 -9.91 11.36
C ASP A 86 -8.72 -9.98 11.05
N HIS A 87 -9.36 -8.81 10.91
CA HIS A 87 -10.76 -8.69 10.54
C HIS A 87 -11.01 -8.73 9.03
N SER A 88 -9.95 -8.72 8.22
CA SER A 88 -10.06 -8.79 6.78
C SER A 88 -10.39 -10.22 6.32
N ARG A 89 -11.04 -10.33 5.16
CA ARG A 89 -11.48 -11.61 4.58
C ARG A 89 -11.19 -11.59 3.09
N VAL A 90 -10.68 -12.69 2.57
CA VAL A 90 -10.45 -12.91 1.14
C VAL A 90 -11.32 -14.08 0.69
N PHE A 91 -12.00 -13.92 -0.44
CA PHE A 91 -12.81 -14.95 -1.06
C PHE A 91 -12.31 -15.16 -2.49
N GLY A 92 -11.64 -16.29 -2.73
CA GLY A 92 -10.94 -16.56 -3.99
C GLY A 92 -9.61 -15.80 -4.08
N GLY A 93 -8.59 -16.45 -4.66
CA GLY A 93 -7.23 -15.91 -4.73
C GLY A 93 -6.32 -16.32 -3.55
N PRO A 94 -5.07 -15.83 -3.52
CA PRO A 94 -4.11 -16.15 -2.47
C PRO A 94 -4.53 -15.56 -1.11
N PRO A 95 -4.09 -16.15 0.01
CA PRO A 95 -4.41 -15.65 1.35
C PRO A 95 -3.81 -14.26 1.58
N LEU A 96 -4.36 -13.54 2.57
CA LEU A 96 -3.77 -12.27 3.02
C LEU A 96 -2.31 -12.49 3.40
N PRO A 97 -1.42 -11.53 3.11
CA PRO A 97 -0.02 -11.65 3.47
C PRO A 97 0.11 -11.76 4.99
N GLU A 98 0.61 -12.90 5.47
CA GLU A 98 1.00 -13.05 6.87
C GLU A 98 2.19 -12.13 7.18
N PRO A 99 2.37 -11.70 8.43
CA PRO A 99 3.63 -11.12 8.87
C PRO A 99 4.76 -12.10 8.52
N ALA A 100 5.59 -11.75 7.56
CA ALA A 100 6.62 -12.65 7.07
C ALA A 100 7.70 -12.86 8.14
N ASP A 101 7.64 -13.98 8.85
CA ASP A 101 8.74 -14.56 9.63
C ASP A 101 9.47 -15.62 8.81
N TYR A 102 9.66 -15.39 7.50
CA TYR A 102 10.35 -16.35 6.63
C TYR A 102 11.53 -15.69 5.93
N TRP A 103 12.72 -16.24 6.15
CA TRP A 103 13.90 -15.98 5.33
C TRP A 103 13.86 -16.95 4.15
N LEU A 104 13.64 -16.44 2.94
CA LEU A 104 13.88 -17.22 1.73
C LEU A 104 15.40 -17.28 1.52
N LEU A 105 15.97 -18.48 1.71
CA LEU A 105 17.40 -18.80 1.47
C LEU A 105 17.68 -18.99 -0.02
#